data_AF-A0A940R1P5-F1
#
_entry.id   AF-A0A940R1P5-F1
#
_cell.length_a   1.000
_cell.length_b   1.000
_cell.length_c   1.000
_cell.angle_alpha   90.00
_cell.angle_beta   90.00
_cell.angle_gamma   90.00
#
_symmetry.space_group_name_H-M   'P 1'
#
loop_
_entity.id
_entity.type
_entity.pdbx_description
1 polymer ?
#
loop_
_entity_poly.entity_id
_entity_poly.type
_entity_poly.pdbx_seq_one_letter_code
_entity_poly.pdbx_strand_id
1 'polypeptide(L)'
;MKLFKQIDLGLQLLVVLVCAIRLFCYKEFLFQAFFIVLGYQSLSVISHIFLRRHYQQLKARQSYNIVLLVTALLSPSFFINDYTAGYIGVILLLSSPFLVIWYLYICYEEKKRLDYKEFVHLK
;
A
#
# COMPACT_ATOMS: atom_id res chain seq x y z
N MET A 1 -18.47 1.41 -4.86
CA MET A 1 -17.28 0.63 -4.47
C MET A 1 -16.31 0.37 -5.61
N LYS A 2 -16.77 -0.07 -6.80
CA LYS A 2 -15.93 -0.30 -7.98
C LYS A 2 -15.15 0.95 -8.42
N LEU A 3 -15.85 2.08 -8.59
CA LEU A 3 -15.23 3.38 -8.93
C LEU A 3 -14.18 3.80 -7.89
N PHE A 4 -14.52 3.71 -6.60
CA PHE A 4 -13.60 4.00 -5.51
C PHE A 4 -12.31 3.17 -5.59
N LYS A 5 -12.42 1.84 -5.81
CA LYS A 5 -11.25 0.97 -6.00
C LYS A 5 -10.44 1.27 -7.25
N GLN A 6 -11.10 1.66 -8.34
CA GLN A 6 -10.42 2.07 -9.57
C GLN A 6 -9.63 3.35 -9.36
N ILE A 7 -10.22 4.34 -8.68
CA ILE A 7 -9.55 5.59 -8.31
C ILE A 7 -8.36 5.30 -7.39
N ASP A 8 -8.57 4.51 -6.32
CA ASP A 8 -7.52 4.15 -5.38
C ASP A 8 -6.34 3.44 -6.04
N LEU A 9 -6.61 2.44 -6.89
CA LEU A 9 -5.58 1.73 -7.64
C LEU A 9 -4.85 2.65 -8.62
N GLY A 10 -5.57 3.55 -9.30
CA GLY A 10 -4.98 4.55 -10.19
C GLY A 10 -4.08 5.53 -9.45
N LEU A 11 -4.53 6.06 -8.31
CA LEU A 11 -3.74 6.94 -7.46
C LEU A 11 -2.53 6.23 -6.85
N GLN A 12 -2.66 4.97 -6.41
CA GLN A 12 -1.53 4.18 -5.93
C GLN A 12 -0.46 4.01 -7.02
N LEU A 13 -0.86 3.66 -8.24
CA LEU A 13 0.05 3.57 -9.38
C LEU A 13 0.70 4.91 -9.70
N LEU A 14 -0.07 6.00 -9.67
CA LEU A 14 0.42 7.35 -9.90
C LEU A 14 1.48 7.74 -8.86
N VAL A 15 1.21 7.52 -7.56
CA VAL A 15 2.15 7.81 -6.47
C VAL A 15 3.43 7.00 -6.65
N VAL A 16 3.32 5.69 -6.92
CA VAL A 16 4.48 4.82 -7.14
C VAL A 16 5.29 5.27 -8.36
N LEU A 17 4.65 5.61 -9.47
CA LEU A 17 5.33 6.08 -10.69
C LEU A 17 6.04 7.42 -10.47
N VAL A 18 5.37 8.40 -9.84
CA VAL A 18 5.97 9.70 -9.53
C VAL A 18 7.18 9.52 -8.60
N CYS A 19 7.04 8.70 -7.57
CA CYS A 19 8.15 8.38 -6.66
C CYS A 19 9.30 7.67 -7.38
N ALA A 20 9.01 6.72 -8.27
CA ALA A 20 10.02 6.01 -9.05
C ALA A 20 10.78 6.96 -9.99
N ILE A 21 10.07 7.80 -10.76
CA ILE A 21 10.69 8.80 -11.66
C ILE A 21 11.56 9.77 -10.87
N ARG A 22 11.04 10.31 -9.76
CA ARG A 22 11.81 11.21 -8.89
C ARG A 22 13.06 10.54 -8.32
N LEU A 23 12.96 9.27 -7.94
CA LEU A 23 14.10 8.51 -7.44
C LEU A 23 15.19 8.31 -8.51
N PHE A 24 14.81 8.10 -9.77
CA PHE A 24 15.77 8.04 -10.88
C PHE A 24 16.50 9.37 -11.10
N CYS A 25 15.82 10.51 -10.88
CA CYS A 25 16.43 11.84 -10.98
C CYS A 25 17.26 12.23 -9.75
N TYR A 26 16.84 11.81 -8.55
CA TYR A 26 17.43 12.22 -7.27
C TYR A 26 17.55 11.02 -6.32
N LYS A 27 18.74 10.43 -6.22
CA LYS A 27 18.97 9.24 -5.37
C LYS A 27 18.68 9.50 -3.88
N GLU A 28 18.90 10.72 -3.41
CA GLU A 28 18.61 11.13 -2.02
C GLU A 28 17.11 11.10 -1.68
N PHE A 29 16.24 11.03 -2.71
CA PHE A 29 14.79 10.96 -2.55
C PHE A 29 14.30 9.58 -2.06
N LEU A 30 15.17 8.58 -1.94
CA LEU A 30 14.80 7.20 -1.60
C LEU A 30 13.99 7.08 -0.30
N PHE A 31 14.45 7.71 0.78
CA PHE A 31 13.74 7.68 2.07
C PHE A 31 12.41 8.45 2.00
N GLN A 32 12.38 9.59 1.30
CA GLN A 32 11.18 10.40 1.13
C GLN A 32 10.12 9.65 0.32
N ALA A 33 10.53 9.00 -0.77
CA ALA A 33 9.67 8.12 -1.57
C ALA A 33 9.07 7.00 -0.72
N PHE A 34 9.87 6.37 0.15
CA PHE A 34 9.39 5.33 1.06
C PHE A 34 8.26 5.84 1.97
N PHE A 35 8.45 6.97 2.65
CA PHE A 35 7.43 7.53 3.53
C PHE A 35 6.17 8.00 2.78
N ILE A 36 6.32 8.57 1.59
CA ILE A 36 5.18 8.99 0.76
C ILE A 36 4.33 7.78 0.36
N VAL A 37 4.96 6.72 -0.15
CA VAL A 37 4.26 5.51 -0.58
C VAL A 37 3.61 4.81 0.62
N LEU A 38 4.33 4.65 1.72
CA LEU A 38 3.81 4.02 2.94
C LEU A 38 2.66 4.82 3.56
N GLY A 39 2.78 6.15 3.58
CA GLY A 39 1.74 7.06 4.07
C GLY A 39 0.48 6.96 3.21
N TYR A 40 0.62 6.97 1.90
CA TYR A 40 -0.51 6.82 0.99
C TYR A 40 -1.19 5.45 1.14
N GLN A 41 -0.43 4.35 1.23
CA GLN A 41 -0.97 3.02 1.50
C GLN A 41 -1.76 2.95 2.82
N SER A 42 -1.25 3.61 3.86
CA SER A 42 -1.92 3.67 5.17
C SER A 42 -3.26 4.39 5.07
N LEU A 43 -3.31 5.55 4.39
CA LEU A 43 -4.57 6.27 4.13
C LEU A 43 -5.55 5.44 3.30
N SER A 44 -5.05 4.73 2.29
CA SER A 44 -5.84 3.84 1.46
C SER A 44 -6.44 2.68 2.28
N VAL A 45 -5.65 2.06 3.18
CA VAL A 45 -6.17 1.02 4.09
C VAL A 45 -7.23 1.59 5.04
N ILE A 46 -6.98 2.76 5.63
CA ILE A 46 -7.94 3.41 6.54
C ILE A 46 -9.28 3.65 5.84
N SER A 47 -9.27 4.22 4.65
CA SER A 47 -10.50 4.44 3.87
C SER A 47 -11.23 3.11 3.55
N HIS A 48 -10.49 2.04 3.25
CA HIS A 48 -11.06 0.72 3.01
C HIS A 48 -11.65 0.03 4.25
N ILE A 49 -11.18 0.38 5.46
CA ILE A 49 -11.76 -0.11 6.72
C ILE A 49 -13.16 0.46 6.92
N PHE A 50 -13.34 1.77 6.71
CA PHE A 50 -14.66 2.41 6.82
C PHE A 50 -15.65 1.91 5.77
N LEU A 51 -15.15 1.50 4.60
CA LEU A 51 -15.99 0.99 3.51
C LEU A 51 -16.19 -0.53 3.53
N ARG A 52 -15.63 -1.25 4.51
CA ARG A 52 -15.65 -2.72 4.60
C ARG A 52 -17.04 -3.34 4.53
N ARG A 53 -18.07 -2.64 4.98
CA ARG A 53 -19.47 -3.13 4.96
C ARG A 53 -20.02 -3.37 3.54
N HIS A 54 -19.39 -2.80 2.51
CA HIS A 54 -19.94 -2.76 1.15
C HIS A 54 -19.27 -3.72 0.15
N TYR A 55 -18.29 -4.53 0.57
CA TYR A 55 -17.62 -5.49 -0.33
C TYR A 55 -17.01 -6.68 0.42
N GLN A 56 -16.83 -7.80 -0.28
CA GLN A 56 -16.11 -8.96 0.24
C GLN A 56 -14.60 -8.72 0.17
N GLN A 57 -13.96 -8.58 1.32
CA GLN A 57 -12.51 -8.43 1.42
C GLN A 57 -11.78 -9.75 1.13
N LEU A 58 -10.61 -9.64 0.52
CA LEU A 58 -9.70 -10.76 0.39
C LEU A 58 -9.16 -11.14 1.78
N LYS A 59 -9.05 -12.44 2.09
CA LYS A 59 -8.45 -12.88 3.37
C LYS A 59 -7.04 -12.33 3.56
N ALA A 60 -6.24 -12.25 2.48
CA ALA A 60 -4.88 -11.71 2.55
C ALA A 60 -4.81 -10.21 2.93
N ARG A 61 -5.92 -9.46 2.81
CA ARG A 61 -5.98 -8.05 3.26
C ARG A 61 -5.78 -7.94 4.78
N GLN A 62 -6.23 -8.91 5.56
CA GLN A 62 -6.02 -8.89 7.02
C GLN A 62 -4.53 -9.02 7.35
N SER A 63 -3.84 -9.99 6.74
CA SER A 63 -2.40 -10.17 6.88
C SER A 63 -1.63 -8.93 6.42
N TYR A 64 -1.99 -8.37 5.26
CA TYR A 64 -1.40 -7.14 4.76
C TYR A 64 -1.56 -5.97 5.75
N ASN A 65 -2.76 -5.76 6.29
CA ASN A 65 -3.00 -4.67 7.24
C ASN A 65 -2.15 -4.81 8.52
N ILE A 66 -1.95 -6.04 9.01
CA ILE A 66 -1.08 -6.30 10.16
C ILE A 66 0.37 -5.94 9.81
N VAL A 67 0.87 -6.41 8.67
CA VAL A 67 2.24 -6.11 8.24
C VAL A 67 2.42 -4.61 8.04
N LEU A 68 1.47 -3.94 7.38
CA LEU A 68 1.51 -2.49 7.18
C LEU A 68 1.52 -1.73 8.50
N LEU A 69 0.72 -2.16 9.48
CA LEU A 69 0.70 -1.57 10.83
C LEU A 69 2.07 -1.74 11.52
N VAL A 70 2.65 -2.93 11.46
CA VAL A 70 3.99 -3.19 12.02
C VAL A 70 5.04 -2.31 11.31
N THR A 71 5.00 -2.23 9.98
CA THR A 71 5.88 -1.35 9.20
C THR A 71 5.72 0.12 9.61
N ALA A 72 4.49 0.60 9.78
CA ALA A 72 4.20 1.95 10.22
C ALA A 72 4.71 2.22 11.65
N LEU A 73 4.55 1.28 12.57
CA LEU A 73 5.03 1.39 13.96
C LEU A 73 6.57 1.34 14.07
N LEU A 74 7.23 0.63 13.17
CA LEU A 74 8.70 0.59 13.11
C LEU A 74 9.29 1.79 12.37
N SER A 75 8.50 2.51 11.56
CA SER A 75 8.98 3.65 10.77
C SER A 75 9.56 4.84 11.57
N PRO A 76 9.15 5.15 12.83
CA PRO A 76 9.78 6.19 13.62
C PRO A 76 11.20 5.82 14.07
N SER A 77 11.56 4.53 14.07
CA SER A 77 12.92 4.10 14.43
C SER A 77 13.99 4.73 13.53
N PHE A 78 13.65 5.09 12.28
CA PHE A 78 14.55 5.80 11.36
C PHE A 78 15.09 7.15 11.91
N PHE A 79 14.41 7.76 12.88
CA PHE A 79 14.84 9.03 13.49
C PHE A 79 15.71 8.84 14.73
N ILE A 80 15.85 7.60 15.22
CA ILE A 80 16.68 7.27 16.37
C ILE A 80 18.11 7.02 15.85
N ASN A 81 19.06 7.82 16.34
CA ASN A 81 20.45 7.75 15.92
C ASN A 81 21.19 6.59 16.64
N ASP A 82 20.75 5.37 16.36
CA ASP A 82 21.31 4.12 16.89
C ASP A 82 21.62 3.15 15.74
N TYR A 83 22.68 2.35 15.88
CA TYR A 83 23.10 1.39 14.87
C TYR A 83 22.01 0.36 14.56
N THR A 84 21.23 -0.04 15.57
CA THR A 84 20.11 -0.98 15.41
C THR A 84 18.98 -0.40 14.56
N ALA A 85 18.70 0.89 14.71
CA ALA A 85 17.70 1.61 13.92
C ALA A 85 18.07 1.68 12.43
N GLY A 86 19.37 1.80 12.11
CA GLY A 86 19.86 1.77 10.73
C GLY A 86 19.52 0.46 10.00
N TYR A 87 19.71 -0.69 10.66
CA TYR A 87 19.39 -2.01 10.08
C TYR A 87 17.89 -2.20 9.84
N ILE A 88 17.06 -1.81 10.80
CA ILE A 88 15.59 -1.85 10.67
C ILE A 88 15.17 -1.00 9.47
N GLY A 89 15.77 0.19 9.33
CA GLY A 89 15.46 1.08 8.23
C GLY A 89 15.76 0.49 6.85
N VAL A 90 16.91 -0.18 6.69
CA VAL A 90 17.27 -0.87 5.44
C VAL A 90 16.30 -2.01 5.13
N ILE A 91 15.91 -2.82 6.11
CA ILE A 91 14.95 -3.91 5.93
C ILE A 91 13.59 -3.37 5.48
N LEU A 92 13.12 -2.28 6.09
CA LEU A 92 11.86 -1.65 5.72
C LEU A 92 11.91 -1.09 4.30
N LEU A 93 13.03 -0.51 3.92
CA LEU A 93 13.24 0.06 2.60
C LEU A 93 13.26 -1.03 1.50
N LEU A 94 13.94 -2.16 1.77
CA LEU A 94 13.97 -3.32 0.86
C LEU A 94 12.63 -4.06 0.79
N SER A 95 11.84 -4.07 1.87
CA SER A 95 10.52 -4.72 1.88
C SER A 95 9.41 -3.88 1.24
N SER A 96 9.60 -2.56 1.11
CA SER A 96 8.60 -1.64 0.55
C SER A 96 8.09 -2.00 -0.85
N PRO A 97 8.95 -2.36 -1.84
CA PRO A 97 8.47 -2.76 -3.17
C PRO A 97 7.55 -3.99 -3.12
N PHE A 98 7.85 -4.93 -2.23
CA PHE A 98 7.02 -6.12 -2.03
C PHE A 98 5.67 -5.77 -1.42
N LEU A 99 5.63 -4.83 -0.46
CA LEU A 99 4.38 -4.33 0.11
C LEU A 99 3.51 -3.63 -0.94
N VAL A 100 4.13 -2.81 -1.81
CA VAL A 100 3.43 -2.17 -2.94
C VAL A 100 2.81 -3.19 -3.88
N ILE A 101 3.58 -4.19 -4.31
CA ILE A 101 3.08 -5.25 -5.21
C ILE A 101 1.97 -6.04 -4.53
N TRP A 102 2.14 -6.40 -3.25
CA TRP A 102 1.14 -7.14 -2.50
C TRP A 102 -0.18 -6.36 -2.36
N TYR A 103 -0.10 -5.05 -2.09
CA TYR A 103 -1.27 -4.19 -2.04
C TYR A 103 -1.99 -4.10 -3.38
N LEU A 104 -1.25 -3.88 -4.46
CA LEU A 104 -1.80 -3.82 -5.81
C LEU A 104 -2.49 -5.13 -6.19
N TYR A 105 -1.88 -6.27 -5.87
CA TYR A 105 -2.47 -7.60 -6.08
C TYR A 105 -3.80 -7.74 -5.32
N ILE A 106 -3.84 -7.38 -4.03
CA ILE A 106 -5.07 -7.44 -3.23
C ILE A 106 -6.16 -6.56 -3.85
N CYS A 107 -5.82 -5.32 -4.21
CA CYS A 107 -6.78 -4.38 -4.80
C CYS A 107 -7.30 -4.88 -6.15
N TYR A 108 -6.44 -5.47 -6.98
CA TYR A 108 -6.81 -6.07 -8.27
C TYR A 108 -7.76 -7.27 -8.09
N GLU A 109 -7.43 -8.22 -7.21
CA GLU A 109 -8.27 -9.39 -6.96
C GLU A 109 -9.64 -9.02 -6.37
N GLU A 110 -9.68 -8.05 -5.45
CA GLU A 110 -10.95 -7.57 -4.92
C GLU A 110 -11.80 -6.85 -5.97
N LYS A 111 -11.17 -6.11 -6.90
CA LYS A 111 -11.87 -5.52 -8.05
C LYS A 111 -12.45 -6.60 -8.95
N LYS A 112 -11.66 -7.63 -9.31
CA LYS A 112 -12.11 -8.77 -10.13
C LYS A 112 -13.32 -9.48 -9.52
N ARG A 113 -13.35 -9.67 -8.20
CA ARG A 113 -14.50 -10.27 -7.49
C ARG A 113 -15.75 -9.38 -7.52
N LEU A 114 -15.58 -8.07 -7.41
CA LEU A 114 -16.69 -7.11 -7.55
C LEU A 114 -17.26 -7.13 -8.96
N ASP A 115 -16.40 -7.14 -9.98
CA ASP A 115 -16.80 -7.23 -11.38
C ASP A 115 -17.58 -8.53 -11.63
N TYR A 116 -17.08 -9.68 -11.16
CA TYR A 116 -17.77 -10.96 -11.30
C TYR A 116 -19.15 -10.98 -10.62
N LYS A 117 -19.26 -10.42 -9.41
CA LYS A 117 -20.54 -10.35 -8.68
C LYS A 117 -21.59 -9.54 -9.44
N GLU A 118 -21.18 -8.45 -10.10
CA GLU A 118 -22.06 -7.63 -10.94
C GLU A 118 -22.63 -8.45 -12.11
N PHE A 119 -21.81 -9.24 -12.79
CA PHE A 119 -22.26 -10.11 -13.89
C PHE A 119 -23.21 -11.23 -13.45
N VAL A 120 -23.04 -11.79 -12.25
CA VAL A 120 -23.91 -12.88 -11.75
C VAL A 120 -25.29 -12.37 -11.33
N HIS A 121 -25.40 -11.14 -10.83
CA HIS A 121 -26.70 -10.55 -10.46
C HIS A 121 -27.49 -9.94 -11.63
N LEU A 122 -26.86 -9.83 -12.80
CA LEU A 122 -27.51 -9.35 -14.04
C LEU A 122 -28.06 -10.50 -14.91
N LYS A 123 -27.83 -11.77 -14.52
CA LYS A 123 -28.48 -12.97 -15.08
C LYS A 123 -29.63 -13.41 -14.21
#